data_AF-A0AA38P0N9-F1
#
_entry.id   AF-A0AA38P0N9-F1
#
_cell.length_a   1.000
_cell.length_b   1.000
_cell.length_c   1.000
_cell.angle_alpha   90.00
_cell.angle_beta   90.00
_cell.angle_gamma   90.00
#
_symmetry.space_group_name_H-M   'P 1'
#
loop_
_entity.id
_entity.type
_entity.pdbx_description
1 polymer ?
#
loop_
_entity_poly.entity_id
_entity_poly.type
_entity_poly.pdbx_seq_one_letter_code
_entity_poly.pdbx_strand_id
1 'polypeptide(L)'
;MSSCNVSTGSKRRSCSHNDVIATNGSRKRPRLTTRRKTVFKVAMLQEIPLELVFEILSYIEPYDLLKLAWVNKSFGSLLMSRSSTFLWRRARMNADNMPNPSFDMSEPAHARLIFVKHCSYCKTRCERVIWECRIRCCKKCMETRFIRIDQAFQKCHRLLNLHQMITMIPKQTKGLLFVDVLDQYIAELSQFEGDAEATEQWISCKIEQYNNIKMYVGACSEWEAHRKHRQQIERETARQGRIEWLEEKALAEGWQIEVERFRIMKGCFVSTLACNNVKINKKTKKDLVQDDWLRLRPLVLEPLQRQRRFLLGQAMHQRLTILYETYYRFQSLHVRNAIWPSLGDLIVRDGPVKELLQTTPLDRDPSVTIRDTEFRLNVTKTFVAPRFAQFSHTWRLDKEKELYQMLREAVPITSNGDDFCLATTIFRCNAPGCGFALYYPDVFQHRCTTSYDFDSRWDIAPGIPPPNPYLYESYVVSYSPESNDRPDLTAADGFLAVNESGVFDCFKILNSKDWNHGGERISICHRGSELVRRLFTNDTCFDPFMTTGHPSHSSVHSDLCLCGLLRCILAKIFCIPMG
;
A
#
# COMPACT_ATOMS: atom_id res chain seq x y z
N MET A 1 31.77 -77.99 2.80
CA MET A 1 30.74 -78.83 3.45
C MET A 1 29.40 -78.11 3.35
N SER A 2 28.39 -78.83 2.88
CA SER A 2 26.95 -78.57 2.99
C SER A 2 26.30 -77.52 2.09
N SER A 3 25.99 -78.01 0.90
CA SER A 3 24.84 -77.79 0.00
C SER A 3 23.53 -77.32 0.65
N CYS A 4 22.73 -76.54 -0.08
CA CYS A 4 21.45 -77.00 -0.67
C CYS A 4 20.75 -75.93 -1.52
N ASN A 5 20.55 -76.26 -2.81
CA ASN A 5 19.53 -75.71 -3.70
C ASN A 5 18.13 -76.13 -3.21
N VAL A 6 17.08 -75.35 -3.51
CA VAL A 6 15.83 -75.81 -4.15
C VAL A 6 15.07 -74.61 -4.75
N SER A 7 14.62 -74.80 -5.99
CA SER A 7 13.75 -73.96 -6.81
C SER A 7 12.26 -74.31 -6.64
N THR A 8 11.38 -73.54 -7.31
CA THR A 8 9.91 -73.67 -7.55
C THR A 8 9.13 -72.52 -6.89
N GLY A 9 8.11 -71.89 -7.46
CA GLY A 9 7.27 -72.16 -8.63
C GLY A 9 5.87 -71.59 -8.34
N SER A 10 5.47 -70.57 -9.12
CA SER A 10 4.11 -70.07 -9.44
C SER A 10 2.89 -70.43 -8.55
N LYS A 11 2.08 -69.41 -8.18
CA LYS A 11 0.61 -69.51 -8.25
C LYS A 11 -0.11 -68.14 -8.16
N ARG A 12 -0.87 -67.84 -9.22
CA ARG A 12 -1.96 -66.85 -9.27
C ARG A 12 -3.11 -67.25 -8.32
N ARG A 13 -3.82 -66.27 -7.76
CA ARG A 13 -5.19 -66.46 -7.23
C ARG A 13 -6.09 -65.29 -7.66
N SER A 14 -7.13 -65.65 -8.40
CA SER A 14 -8.35 -64.87 -8.66
C SER A 14 -9.39 -65.16 -7.57
N CYS A 15 -10.28 -64.20 -7.28
CA CYS A 15 -11.66 -64.46 -6.84
C CYS A 15 -12.59 -63.36 -7.36
N SER A 16 -13.55 -63.76 -8.21
CA SER A 16 -14.93 -63.25 -8.29
C SER A 16 -15.73 -63.76 -7.07
N HIS A 17 -16.95 -63.38 -6.67
CA HIS A 17 -18.09 -62.60 -7.20
C HIS A 17 -18.99 -62.34 -5.97
N ASN A 18 -19.74 -61.23 -5.90
CA ASN A 18 -21.20 -61.23 -5.71
C ASN A 18 -21.78 -59.82 -5.52
N ASP A 19 -22.88 -59.62 -6.24
CA ASP A 19 -23.69 -58.42 -6.44
C ASP A 19 -24.63 -58.11 -5.26
N VAL A 20 -24.97 -56.82 -5.07
CA VAL A 20 -26.37 -56.34 -4.92
C VAL A 20 -26.48 -54.90 -5.46
N ILE A 21 -27.60 -54.68 -6.16
CA ILE A 21 -28.04 -53.56 -6.98
C ILE A 21 -28.54 -52.35 -6.17
N ALA A 22 -28.26 -51.12 -6.62
CA ALA A 22 -29.18 -49.99 -6.54
C ALA A 22 -28.85 -48.92 -7.59
N THR A 23 -29.89 -48.33 -8.17
CA THR A 23 -29.95 -47.74 -9.52
C THR A 23 -29.83 -46.21 -9.59
N ASN A 24 -29.25 -45.78 -10.71
CA ASN A 24 -29.56 -44.62 -11.57
C ASN A 24 -29.37 -43.16 -11.10
N GLY A 25 -28.57 -42.43 -11.91
CA GLY A 25 -28.47 -40.97 -11.92
C GLY A 25 -27.34 -40.43 -12.80
N SER A 26 -27.23 -40.89 -14.05
CA SER A 26 -26.15 -40.54 -14.98
C SER A 26 -26.34 -39.15 -15.64
N ARG A 27 -25.40 -38.21 -15.41
CA ARG A 27 -25.11 -37.11 -16.33
C ARG A 27 -23.67 -37.26 -16.85
N LYS A 28 -23.50 -37.92 -18.01
CA LYS A 28 -22.21 -38.06 -18.69
C LYS A 28 -21.85 -36.74 -19.37
N ARG A 29 -20.79 -36.07 -18.90
CA ARG A 29 -20.10 -35.00 -19.64
C ARG A 29 -19.34 -35.62 -20.83
N PRO A 30 -19.29 -34.99 -22.02
CA PRO A 30 -18.57 -35.55 -23.15
C PRO A 30 -17.07 -35.58 -22.86
N ARG A 31 -16.45 -36.75 -23.00
CA ARG A 31 -14.99 -36.89 -23.00
C ARG A 31 -14.43 -36.14 -24.21
N LEU A 32 -13.67 -35.08 -23.95
CA LEU A 32 -12.81 -34.44 -24.93
C LEU A 32 -11.94 -35.51 -25.60
N THR A 33 -12.07 -35.55 -26.92
CA THR A 33 -11.36 -36.41 -27.86
C THR A 33 -9.89 -36.52 -27.51
N THR A 34 -9.43 -37.77 -27.34
CA THR A 34 -8.04 -38.13 -27.20
C THR A 34 -7.25 -37.56 -28.38
N ARG A 35 -6.46 -36.52 -28.11
CA ARG A 35 -5.48 -35.96 -29.05
C ARG A 35 -4.66 -37.14 -29.58
N ARG A 36 -4.79 -37.46 -30.88
CA ARG A 36 -3.96 -38.46 -31.55
C ARG A 36 -2.51 -38.11 -31.22
N LYS A 37 -1.89 -38.88 -30.33
CA LYS A 37 -0.43 -38.90 -30.24
C LYS A 37 0.00 -39.46 -31.58
N THR A 38 0.47 -38.58 -32.47
CA THR A 38 1.38 -38.98 -33.52
C THR A 38 2.54 -39.66 -32.79
N VAL A 39 2.49 -40.99 -32.75
CA VAL A 39 3.61 -41.81 -32.33
C VAL A 39 4.66 -41.52 -33.39
N PHE A 40 5.56 -40.59 -33.07
CA PHE A 40 6.81 -40.42 -33.79
C PHE A 40 7.46 -41.81 -33.78
N LYS A 41 7.34 -42.55 -34.89
CA LYS A 41 7.96 -43.86 -35.02
C LYS A 41 9.45 -43.60 -34.89
N VAL A 42 10.04 -44.05 -33.78
CA VAL A 42 11.48 -43.97 -33.47
C VAL A 42 12.34 -44.51 -34.64
N ALA A 43 11.76 -45.34 -35.51
CA ALA A 43 12.34 -45.82 -36.77
C ALA A 43 12.83 -44.71 -37.71
N MET A 44 12.15 -43.55 -37.81
CA MET A 44 12.59 -42.50 -38.76
C MET A 44 13.92 -41.83 -38.37
N LEU A 45 14.31 -41.83 -37.10
CA LEU A 45 15.62 -41.29 -36.70
C LEU A 45 16.78 -42.22 -37.07
N GLN A 46 16.50 -43.51 -37.34
CA GLN A 46 17.51 -44.48 -37.78
C GLN A 46 17.69 -44.48 -39.31
N GLU A 47 16.75 -43.90 -40.06
CA GLU A 47 16.79 -43.78 -41.53
C GLU A 47 17.47 -42.48 -42.01
N ILE A 48 17.71 -41.51 -41.10
CA ILE A 48 18.36 -40.24 -41.43
C ILE A 48 19.89 -40.41 -41.41
N PRO A 49 20.62 -40.00 -42.46
CA PRO A 49 22.07 -39.94 -42.45
C PRO A 49 22.61 -39.17 -41.24
N LEU A 50 23.65 -39.70 -40.58
CA LEU A 50 24.24 -39.08 -39.39
C LEU A 50 24.66 -37.62 -39.60
N GLU A 51 25.03 -37.24 -40.82
CA GLU A 51 25.38 -35.87 -41.20
C GLU A 51 24.21 -34.90 -41.00
N LEU A 52 23.00 -35.28 -41.44
CA LEU A 52 21.80 -34.47 -41.25
C LEU A 52 21.38 -34.41 -39.78
N VAL A 53 21.56 -35.51 -39.05
CA VAL A 53 21.34 -35.51 -37.59
C VAL A 53 22.29 -34.53 -36.91
N PHE A 54 23.58 -34.54 -37.26
CA PHE A 54 24.57 -33.62 -36.72
C PHE A 54 24.28 -32.16 -37.08
N GLU A 55 23.82 -31.90 -38.30
CA GLU A 55 23.41 -30.56 -38.72
C GLU A 55 22.25 -30.04 -37.86
N ILE A 56 21.18 -30.82 -37.71
CA ILE A 56 20.03 -30.46 -36.86
C ILE A 56 20.48 -30.22 -35.41
N LEU A 57 21.29 -31.12 -34.85
CA LEU A 57 21.76 -31.02 -33.48
C LEU A 57 22.71 -29.84 -33.25
N SER A 58 23.34 -29.33 -34.31
CA SER A 58 24.26 -28.19 -34.23
C SER A 58 23.58 -26.86 -33.95
N TYR A 59 22.26 -26.75 -34.21
CA TYR A 59 21.44 -25.57 -33.92
C TYR A 59 20.85 -25.56 -32.50
N ILE A 60 21.08 -26.62 -31.70
CA ILE A 60 20.48 -26.78 -30.39
C ILE A 60 21.35 -26.15 -29.29
N GLU A 61 20.76 -25.64 -28.23
CA GLU A 61 21.48 -25.18 -27.03
C GLU A 61 22.05 -26.35 -26.20
N PRO A 62 23.11 -26.15 -25.39
CA PRO A 62 23.77 -27.24 -24.68
C PRO A 62 22.87 -27.91 -23.64
N TYR A 63 21.88 -27.18 -23.11
CA TYR A 63 20.92 -27.75 -22.16
C TYR A 63 20.06 -28.84 -22.81
N ASP A 64 19.51 -28.55 -23.99
CA ASP A 64 18.63 -29.47 -24.70
C ASP A 64 19.44 -30.62 -25.32
N LEU A 65 20.65 -30.35 -25.80
CA LEU A 65 21.57 -31.38 -26.26
C LEU A 65 21.91 -32.37 -25.13
N LEU A 66 22.11 -31.88 -23.90
CA LEU A 66 22.32 -32.72 -22.72
C LEU A 66 21.09 -33.56 -22.37
N LYS A 67 19.88 -33.01 -22.54
CA LYS A 67 18.64 -33.77 -22.35
C LYS A 67 18.49 -34.86 -23.38
N LEU A 68 18.76 -34.59 -24.65
CA LEU A 68 18.72 -35.59 -25.72
C LEU A 68 19.68 -36.76 -25.45
N ALA A 69 20.89 -36.46 -24.99
CA ALA A 69 21.88 -37.47 -24.60
C ALA A 69 21.40 -38.39 -23.47
N TRP A 70 20.48 -37.95 -22.61
CA TRP A 70 19.94 -38.75 -21.50
C TRP A 70 18.66 -39.52 -21.83
N VAL A 71 17.91 -39.08 -22.84
CA VAL A 71 16.60 -39.68 -23.18
C VAL A 71 16.77 -41.01 -23.93
N ASN A 72 17.87 -41.19 -24.66
CA ASN A 72 18.09 -42.38 -25.50
C ASN A 72 19.55 -42.85 -25.39
N LYS A 73 19.75 -44.16 -25.16
CA LYS A 73 21.09 -44.77 -25.01
C LYS A 73 21.98 -44.59 -26.25
N SER A 74 21.41 -44.69 -27.45
CA SER A 74 22.14 -44.49 -28.71
C SER A 74 22.60 -43.04 -28.86
N PHE A 75 21.71 -42.07 -28.58
CA PHE A 75 22.09 -40.66 -28.55
C PHE A 75 23.10 -40.36 -27.45
N GLY A 76 22.97 -40.97 -26.28
CA GLY A 76 23.95 -40.85 -25.20
C GLY A 76 25.33 -41.33 -25.63
N SER A 77 25.41 -42.52 -26.25
CA SER A 77 26.68 -43.07 -26.75
C SER A 77 27.29 -42.20 -27.86
N LEU A 78 26.46 -41.69 -28.77
CA LEU A 78 26.90 -40.81 -29.86
C LEU A 78 27.39 -39.46 -29.32
N LEU A 79 26.52 -38.73 -28.60
CA LEU A 79 26.77 -37.37 -28.15
C LEU A 79 27.85 -37.26 -27.08
N MET A 80 28.03 -38.28 -26.24
CA MET A 80 29.08 -38.26 -25.21
C MET A 80 30.44 -38.77 -25.75
N SER A 81 30.51 -39.18 -27.02
CA SER A 81 31.76 -39.60 -27.64
C SER A 81 32.67 -38.41 -28.00
N ARG A 82 33.97 -38.66 -28.12
CA ARG A 82 34.96 -37.65 -28.55
C ARG A 82 34.69 -37.13 -29.96
N SER A 83 34.15 -37.95 -30.86
CA SER A 83 33.84 -37.55 -32.24
C SER A 83 32.73 -36.50 -32.32
N SER A 84 31.86 -36.40 -31.31
CA SER A 84 30.81 -35.38 -31.23
C SER A 84 31.24 -34.08 -30.53
N THR A 85 32.51 -33.88 -30.20
CA THR A 85 32.99 -32.66 -29.51
C THR A 85 32.65 -31.38 -30.28
N PHE A 86 32.68 -31.42 -31.62
CA PHE A 86 32.34 -30.27 -32.46
C PHE A 86 30.88 -29.83 -32.28
N LEU A 87 29.96 -30.77 -32.05
CA LEU A 87 28.54 -30.46 -31.80
C LEU A 87 28.37 -29.69 -30.51
N TRP A 88 29.07 -30.10 -29.45
CA TRP A 88 28.99 -29.41 -28.18
C TRP A 88 29.59 -28.00 -28.23
N ARG A 89 30.70 -27.83 -28.98
CA ARG A 89 31.26 -26.49 -29.27
C ARG A 89 30.24 -25.61 -29.97
N ARG A 90 29.60 -26.10 -31.04
CA ARG A 90 28.54 -25.36 -31.75
C ARG A 90 27.35 -25.06 -30.85
N ALA A 91 26.87 -26.05 -30.11
CA ALA A 91 25.77 -25.88 -29.17
C ALA A 91 26.08 -24.79 -28.13
N ARG A 92 27.32 -24.73 -27.63
CA ARG A 92 27.75 -23.68 -26.70
C ARG A 92 27.70 -22.30 -27.32
N MET A 93 28.07 -22.15 -28.59
CA MET A 93 27.97 -20.87 -29.31
C MET A 93 26.51 -20.43 -29.51
N ASN A 94 25.56 -21.35 -29.52
CA ASN A 94 24.13 -21.02 -29.54
C ASN A 94 23.64 -20.52 -28.17
N ALA A 95 24.33 -20.86 -27.08
CA ALA A 95 24.03 -20.32 -25.76
C ALA A 95 24.70 -18.96 -25.59
N ASP A 96 23.88 -17.96 -25.28
CA ASP A 96 24.30 -16.57 -25.17
C ASP A 96 25.56 -16.38 -24.29
N ASN A 97 26.64 -15.96 -24.96
CA ASN A 97 27.97 -15.65 -24.42
C ASN A 97 28.50 -16.66 -23.39
N MET A 98 28.16 -17.95 -23.53
CA MET A 98 28.58 -18.98 -22.59
C MET A 98 30.11 -19.15 -22.58
N PRO A 99 30.77 -19.09 -21.41
CA PRO A 99 32.22 -19.14 -21.32
C PRO A 99 32.78 -20.44 -21.90
N ASN A 100 34.02 -20.39 -22.39
CA ASN A 100 34.72 -21.60 -22.80
C ASN A 100 34.91 -22.53 -21.58
N PRO A 101 34.87 -23.87 -21.76
CA PRO A 101 35.21 -24.79 -20.69
C PRO A 101 36.66 -24.58 -20.22
N SER A 102 36.94 -24.93 -18.97
CA SER A 102 38.32 -24.97 -18.49
C SER A 102 39.14 -26.02 -19.25
N PHE A 103 40.46 -25.88 -19.27
CA PHE A 103 41.37 -26.76 -20.01
C PHE A 103 41.26 -28.25 -19.61
N ASP A 104 40.86 -28.52 -18.36
CA ASP A 104 40.68 -29.86 -17.80
C ASP A 104 39.24 -30.40 -17.90
N MET A 105 38.35 -29.69 -18.62
CA MET A 105 36.92 -29.98 -18.68
C MET A 105 36.42 -30.18 -20.10
N SER A 106 35.67 -31.26 -20.33
CA SER A 106 34.99 -31.47 -21.61
C SER A 106 33.74 -30.61 -21.75
N GLU A 107 33.37 -30.24 -22.98
CA GLU A 107 32.17 -29.46 -23.27
C GLU A 107 30.87 -30.06 -22.66
N PRO A 108 30.62 -31.40 -22.71
CA PRO A 108 29.44 -31.99 -22.06
C PRO A 108 29.48 -31.85 -20.53
N ALA A 109 30.67 -31.98 -19.91
CA ALA A 109 30.82 -31.80 -18.47
C ALA A 109 30.58 -30.34 -18.06
N HIS A 110 31.02 -29.39 -18.89
CA HIS A 110 30.78 -27.97 -18.69
C HIS A 110 29.29 -27.60 -18.81
N ALA A 111 28.61 -28.10 -19.85
CA ALA A 111 27.16 -27.95 -20.00
C ALA A 111 26.42 -28.55 -18.78
N ARG A 112 26.83 -29.73 -18.31
CA ARG A 112 26.27 -30.33 -17.09
C ARG A 112 26.48 -29.43 -15.88
N LEU A 113 27.68 -28.89 -15.67
CA LEU A 113 27.97 -27.99 -14.55
C LEU A 113 27.06 -26.76 -14.56
N ILE A 114 26.89 -26.12 -15.72
CA ILE A 114 26.07 -24.92 -15.86
C ILE A 114 24.58 -25.20 -15.67
N PHE A 115 24.01 -26.18 -16.38
CA PHE A 115 22.56 -26.30 -16.45
C PHE A 115 21.95 -27.30 -15.47
N VAL A 116 22.71 -28.27 -14.96
CA VAL A 116 22.19 -29.35 -14.13
C VAL A 116 22.33 -28.99 -12.67
N LYS A 117 21.21 -28.64 -12.04
CA LYS A 117 21.16 -28.18 -10.64
C LYS A 117 21.16 -29.32 -9.63
N HIS A 118 22.12 -30.24 -9.72
CA HIS A 118 22.28 -31.35 -8.77
C HIS A 118 23.68 -31.36 -8.16
N CYS A 119 23.79 -31.78 -6.90
CA CYS A 119 25.06 -32.01 -6.24
C CYS A 119 25.87 -33.06 -7.01
N SER A 120 27.16 -32.80 -7.23
CA SER A 120 28.05 -33.73 -7.92
C SER A 120 28.17 -35.07 -7.20
N TYR A 121 27.98 -35.10 -5.88
CA TYR A 121 28.12 -36.29 -5.04
C TYR A 121 26.78 -36.98 -4.79
N CYS A 122 25.92 -36.42 -3.92
CA CYS A 122 24.67 -37.06 -3.50
C CYS A 122 23.48 -36.85 -4.44
N LYS A 123 23.67 -36.14 -5.57
CA LYS A 123 22.65 -35.87 -6.59
C LYS A 123 21.40 -35.10 -6.11
N THR A 124 21.36 -34.61 -4.87
CA THR A 124 20.28 -33.73 -4.39
C THR A 124 20.30 -32.39 -5.13
N ARG A 125 19.14 -31.72 -5.26
CA ARG A 125 19.05 -30.40 -5.91
C ARG A 125 20.02 -29.38 -5.27
N CYS A 126 20.80 -28.70 -6.10
CA CYS A 126 21.80 -27.71 -5.69
C CYS A 126 21.93 -26.62 -6.77
N GLU A 127 21.58 -25.37 -6.43
CA GLU A 127 21.59 -24.26 -7.40
C GLU A 127 22.95 -23.56 -7.51
N ARG A 128 23.81 -23.69 -6.50
CA ARG A 128 25.10 -23.00 -6.44
C ARG A 128 26.19 -23.81 -7.13
N VAL A 129 26.94 -23.15 -8.01
CA VAL A 129 28.19 -23.67 -8.60
C VAL A 129 29.36 -23.19 -7.76
N ILE A 130 30.37 -24.04 -7.59
CA ILE A 130 31.69 -23.67 -7.07
C ILE A 130 32.64 -23.71 -8.27
N TRP A 131 32.80 -22.57 -8.94
CA TRP A 131 33.48 -22.47 -10.23
C TRP A 131 34.93 -22.94 -10.18
N GLU A 132 35.69 -22.53 -9.15
CA GLU A 132 37.08 -22.95 -8.96
C GLU A 132 37.23 -24.46 -8.84
N CYS A 133 36.27 -25.12 -8.20
CA CYS A 133 36.26 -26.56 -8.01
C CYS A 133 35.52 -27.31 -9.12
N ARG A 134 34.93 -26.59 -10.09
CA ARG A 134 34.21 -27.19 -11.23
C ARG A 134 33.08 -28.16 -10.83
N ILE A 135 32.45 -27.92 -9.66
CA ILE A 135 31.40 -28.78 -9.09
C ILE A 135 30.20 -28.01 -8.55
N ARG A 136 29.11 -28.73 -8.31
CA ARG A 136 28.00 -28.28 -7.46
C ARG A 136 28.02 -29.09 -6.18
N CYS A 137 28.00 -28.42 -5.03
CA CYS A 137 28.06 -29.08 -3.73
C CYS A 137 26.96 -28.55 -2.81
N CYS A 138 26.11 -29.45 -2.29
CA CYS A 138 25.10 -29.08 -1.29
C CYS A 138 25.77 -28.86 0.09
N LYS A 139 25.06 -28.21 1.01
CA LYS A 139 25.60 -27.91 2.36
C LYS A 139 26.13 -29.16 3.08
N LYS A 140 25.40 -30.28 3.04
CA LYS A 140 25.81 -31.54 3.67
C LYS A 140 27.11 -32.11 3.09
N CYS A 141 27.24 -32.14 1.76
CA CYS A 141 28.47 -32.61 1.13
C CYS A 141 29.63 -31.62 1.30
N MET A 142 29.34 -30.34 1.58
CA MET A 142 30.37 -29.33 1.80
C MET A 142 31.15 -29.61 3.09
N GLU A 143 30.49 -30.12 4.13
CA GLU A 143 31.10 -30.46 5.42
C GLU A 143 32.16 -31.56 5.31
N THR A 144 32.04 -32.46 4.34
CA THR A 144 32.97 -33.59 4.16
C THR A 144 33.97 -33.38 3.04
N ARG A 145 33.65 -32.53 2.05
CA ARG A 145 34.48 -32.30 0.86
C ARG A 145 35.34 -31.05 0.94
N PHE A 146 35.11 -30.20 1.95
CA PHE A 146 35.86 -28.98 2.13
C PHE A 146 36.35 -28.89 3.56
N ILE A 147 37.59 -28.41 3.73
CA ILE A 147 38.20 -28.19 5.04
C ILE A 147 38.69 -26.76 5.17
N ARG A 148 38.87 -26.32 6.41
CA ARG A 148 39.48 -25.03 6.70
C ARG A 148 40.99 -25.09 6.49
N ILE A 149 41.59 -23.91 6.30
CA ILE A 149 43.03 -23.77 6.08
C ILE A 149 43.85 -24.27 7.28
N ASP A 150 43.40 -24.01 8.52
CA ASP A 150 44.04 -24.51 9.76
C ASP A 150 44.05 -26.04 9.83
N GLN A 151 42.97 -26.70 9.42
CA GLN A 151 42.89 -28.16 9.33
C GLN A 151 43.82 -28.71 8.25
N ALA A 152 43.96 -28.02 7.12
CA ALA A 152 44.93 -28.39 6.09
C ALA A 152 46.35 -28.28 6.63
N PHE A 153 46.69 -27.21 7.38
CA PHE A 153 48.00 -27.08 8.00
C PHE A 153 48.34 -28.27 8.91
N GLN A 154 47.38 -28.75 9.69
CA GLN A 154 47.58 -29.95 10.52
C GLN A 154 47.83 -31.22 9.69
N LYS A 155 47.09 -31.40 8.58
CA LYS A 155 47.16 -32.59 7.72
C LYS A 155 48.52 -32.74 7.01
N CYS A 156 49.15 -31.63 6.64
CA CYS A 156 50.40 -31.63 5.87
C CYS A 156 51.56 -30.85 6.52
N HIS A 157 51.58 -30.76 7.87
CA HIS A 157 52.60 -30.04 8.64
C HIS A 157 54.06 -30.42 8.37
N ARG A 158 54.30 -31.59 7.74
CA ARG A 158 55.65 -32.10 7.42
C ARG A 158 56.18 -31.62 6.07
N LEU A 159 55.33 -31.06 5.21
CA LEU A 159 55.73 -30.64 3.88
C LEU A 159 56.36 -29.24 3.91
N LEU A 160 57.63 -29.17 3.51
CA LEU A 160 58.28 -27.92 3.10
C LEU A 160 57.47 -27.38 1.90
N ASN A 161 57.07 -26.09 1.90
CA ASN A 161 56.22 -25.43 0.87
C ASN A 161 54.69 -25.51 1.02
N LEU A 162 54.20 -25.93 2.18
CA LEU A 162 52.77 -25.97 2.51
C LEU A 162 52.00 -24.67 2.21
N HIS A 163 52.61 -23.51 2.47
CA HIS A 163 51.98 -22.21 2.21
C HIS A 163 51.71 -21.98 0.71
N GLN A 164 52.69 -22.26 -0.15
CA GLN A 164 52.54 -22.14 -1.60
C GLN A 164 51.54 -23.15 -2.15
N MET A 165 51.55 -24.40 -1.64
CA MET A 165 50.55 -25.39 -2.04
C MET A 165 49.11 -24.91 -1.75
N ILE A 166 48.86 -24.39 -0.55
CA ILE A 166 47.52 -23.94 -0.11
C ILE A 166 46.98 -22.78 -0.97
N THR A 167 47.83 -21.92 -1.53
CA THR A 167 47.36 -20.82 -2.39
C THR A 167 46.87 -21.28 -3.74
N MET A 168 47.32 -22.44 -4.22
CA MET A 168 46.99 -23.04 -5.53
C MET A 168 45.84 -24.05 -5.49
N ILE A 169 45.32 -24.37 -4.31
CA ILE A 169 44.20 -25.31 -4.17
C ILE A 169 42.88 -24.57 -4.44
N PRO A 170 42.01 -25.09 -5.33
CA PRO A 170 40.67 -24.57 -5.55
C PRO A 170 39.86 -24.44 -4.27
N LYS A 171 39.17 -23.31 -4.14
CA LYS A 171 38.46 -22.95 -2.91
C LYS A 171 36.98 -22.77 -3.18
N GLN A 172 36.22 -22.95 -2.11
CA GLN A 172 34.85 -22.46 -2.05
C GLN A 172 34.88 -20.97 -1.66
N THR A 173 33.79 -20.25 -1.94
CA THR A 173 33.72 -18.79 -1.72
C THR A 173 34.00 -18.30 -0.30
N LYS A 174 33.97 -19.18 0.71
CA LYS A 174 34.32 -18.83 2.10
C LYS A 174 35.78 -19.15 2.44
N GLY A 175 36.61 -19.46 1.44
CA GLY A 175 38.02 -19.81 1.61
C GLY A 175 38.27 -21.25 2.07
N LEU A 176 37.24 -22.13 2.06
CA LEU A 176 37.42 -23.55 2.38
C LEU A 176 38.10 -24.26 1.21
N LEU A 177 39.11 -25.07 1.51
CA LEU A 177 39.92 -25.80 0.54
C LEU A 177 39.21 -27.08 0.09
N PHE A 178 39.28 -27.40 -1.19
CA PHE A 178 38.72 -28.63 -1.72
C PHE A 178 39.61 -29.84 -1.38
N VAL A 179 39.07 -30.77 -0.58
CA VAL A 179 39.83 -31.88 0.01
C VAL A 179 40.41 -32.81 -1.06
N ASP A 180 39.64 -33.14 -2.09
CA ASP A 180 40.08 -34.09 -3.11
C ASP A 180 41.35 -33.59 -3.84
N VAL A 181 41.47 -32.27 -4.08
CA VAL A 181 42.66 -31.67 -4.72
C VAL A 181 43.81 -31.52 -3.72
N LEU A 182 43.51 -31.17 -2.47
CA LEU A 182 44.54 -31.13 -1.41
C LEU A 182 45.22 -32.50 -1.26
N ASP A 183 44.43 -33.57 -1.18
CA ASP A 183 44.95 -34.92 -0.97
C ASP A 183 45.77 -35.40 -2.17
N GLN A 184 45.34 -35.04 -3.38
CA GLN A 184 46.13 -35.25 -4.58
C GLN A 184 47.48 -34.51 -4.53
N TYR A 185 47.49 -33.23 -4.17
CA TYR A 185 48.72 -32.44 -4.14
C TYR A 185 49.69 -32.90 -3.05
N ILE A 186 49.18 -33.32 -1.88
CA ILE A 186 49.99 -33.93 -0.82
C ILE A 186 50.68 -35.20 -1.35
N ALA A 187 49.93 -36.06 -2.04
CA ALA A 187 50.46 -37.31 -2.59
C ALA A 187 51.52 -37.03 -3.68
N GLU A 188 51.27 -36.08 -4.58
CA GLU A 188 52.23 -35.68 -5.62
C GLU A 188 53.52 -35.09 -5.02
N LEU A 189 53.40 -34.14 -4.07
CA LEU A 189 54.58 -33.54 -3.42
C LEU A 189 55.42 -34.54 -2.62
N SER A 190 54.79 -35.54 -2.00
CA SER A 190 55.51 -36.57 -1.27
C SER A 190 56.42 -37.44 -2.15
N GLN A 191 56.18 -37.49 -3.47
CA GLN A 191 57.03 -38.23 -4.41
C GLN A 191 58.33 -37.49 -4.74
N PHE A 192 58.38 -36.18 -4.52
CA PHE A 192 59.54 -35.32 -4.81
C PHE A 192 60.31 -34.91 -3.55
N GLU A 193 60.06 -35.59 -2.42
CA GLU A 193 60.67 -35.26 -1.13
C GLU A 193 62.21 -35.39 -1.21
N GLY A 194 62.90 -34.25 -1.02
CA GLY A 194 64.37 -34.17 -1.13
C GLY A 194 64.90 -33.71 -2.50
N ASP A 195 64.05 -33.60 -3.53
CA ASP A 195 64.40 -33.04 -4.85
C ASP A 195 63.85 -31.62 -4.99
N ALA A 196 64.72 -30.63 -4.74
CA ALA A 196 64.36 -29.22 -4.76
C ALA A 196 63.96 -28.75 -6.17
N GLU A 197 64.63 -29.23 -7.21
CA GLU A 197 64.40 -28.81 -8.59
C GLU A 197 63.06 -29.37 -9.09
N ALA A 198 62.80 -30.66 -8.87
CA ALA A 198 61.52 -31.27 -9.24
C ALA A 198 60.34 -30.63 -8.50
N THR A 199 60.54 -30.27 -7.22
CA THR A 199 59.53 -29.57 -6.41
C THR A 199 59.22 -28.18 -6.99
N GLU A 200 60.23 -27.40 -7.35
CA GLU A 200 60.04 -26.06 -7.91
C GLU A 200 59.35 -26.10 -9.29
N GLN A 201 59.72 -27.05 -10.15
CA GLN A 201 59.06 -27.28 -11.43
C GLN A 201 57.59 -27.68 -11.24
N TRP A 202 57.29 -28.56 -10.28
CA TRP A 202 55.92 -28.95 -9.96
C TRP A 202 55.11 -27.75 -9.47
N ILE A 203 55.65 -26.93 -8.56
CA ILE A 203 54.98 -25.73 -8.05
C ILE A 203 54.66 -24.78 -9.21
N SER A 204 55.63 -24.50 -10.07
CA SER A 204 55.47 -23.62 -11.23
C SER A 204 54.35 -24.10 -12.17
N CYS A 205 54.30 -25.40 -12.46
CA CYS A 205 53.24 -26.02 -13.25
C CYS A 205 51.85 -25.88 -12.58
N LYS A 206 51.75 -26.10 -11.27
CA LYS A 206 50.48 -25.93 -10.53
C LYS A 206 50.02 -24.48 -10.46
N ILE A 207 50.94 -23.52 -10.36
CA ILE A 207 50.62 -22.09 -10.42
C ILE A 207 49.98 -21.77 -11.77
N GLU A 208 50.56 -22.23 -12.87
CA GLU A 208 50.02 -22.01 -14.22
C GLU A 208 48.63 -22.63 -14.39
N GLN A 209 48.45 -23.89 -13.96
CA GLN A 209 47.14 -24.56 -13.98
C GLN A 209 46.11 -23.79 -13.17
N TYR A 210 46.48 -23.30 -11.98
CA TYR A 210 45.58 -22.53 -11.12
C TYR A 210 45.25 -21.15 -11.70
N ASN A 211 46.20 -20.49 -12.38
CA ASN A 211 45.94 -19.24 -13.10
C ASN A 211 44.94 -19.44 -14.25
N ASN A 212 45.04 -20.53 -15.00
CA ASN A 212 44.05 -20.90 -16.02
C ASN A 212 42.65 -21.14 -15.41
N ILE A 213 42.58 -21.77 -14.23
CA ILE A 213 41.32 -21.91 -13.47
C ILE A 213 40.76 -20.53 -13.09
N LYS A 214 41.60 -19.61 -12.59
CA LYS A 214 41.16 -18.25 -12.23
C LYS A 214 40.59 -17.48 -13.43
N MET A 215 41.23 -17.56 -14.59
CA MET A 215 40.71 -16.95 -15.82
C MET A 215 39.32 -17.49 -16.18
N TYR A 216 39.17 -18.83 -16.16
CA TYR A 216 37.87 -19.48 -16.37
C TYR A 216 36.81 -19.04 -15.35
N VAL A 217 37.17 -18.94 -14.07
CA VAL A 217 36.27 -18.51 -13.00
C VAL A 217 35.82 -17.06 -13.18
N GLY A 218 36.73 -16.18 -13.60
CA GLY A 218 36.42 -14.79 -13.96
C GLY A 218 35.34 -14.72 -15.05
N ALA A 219 35.58 -15.41 -16.17
CA ALA A 219 34.63 -15.46 -17.28
C ALA A 219 33.27 -16.05 -16.87
N CYS A 220 33.25 -17.11 -16.06
CA CYS A 220 32.01 -17.70 -15.55
C CYS A 220 31.25 -16.74 -14.63
N SER A 221 31.96 -15.99 -13.79
CA SER A 221 31.35 -15.05 -12.84
C SER A 221 30.73 -13.86 -13.55
N GLU A 222 31.44 -13.32 -14.55
CA GLU A 222 30.94 -12.24 -15.41
C GLU A 222 29.70 -12.69 -16.21
N TRP A 223 29.77 -13.86 -16.84
CA TRP A 223 28.62 -14.44 -17.54
C TRP A 223 27.41 -14.66 -16.62
N GLU A 224 27.63 -15.21 -15.41
CA GLU A 224 26.55 -15.43 -14.45
C GLU A 224 25.92 -14.11 -13.99
N ALA A 225 26.73 -13.05 -13.82
CA ALA A 225 26.27 -11.71 -13.48
C ALA A 225 25.43 -11.10 -14.61
N HIS A 226 25.91 -11.13 -15.86
CA HIS A 226 25.16 -10.65 -17.03
C HIS A 226 23.84 -11.38 -17.20
N ARG A 227 23.84 -12.71 -17.07
CA ARG A 227 22.61 -13.52 -17.16
C ARG A 227 21.61 -13.14 -16.08
N LYS A 228 22.05 -12.95 -14.83
CA LYS A 228 21.18 -12.52 -13.72
C LYS A 228 20.61 -11.13 -13.98
N HIS A 229 21.44 -10.20 -14.45
CA HIS A 229 21.03 -8.84 -14.78
C HIS A 229 19.98 -8.82 -15.89
N ARG A 230 20.20 -9.55 -16.99
CA ARG A 230 19.21 -9.65 -18.08
C ARG A 230 17.89 -10.24 -17.60
N GLN A 231 17.93 -11.31 -16.81
CA GLN A 231 16.71 -11.89 -16.24
C GLN A 231 15.99 -10.92 -15.30
N GLN A 232 16.72 -10.05 -14.60
CA GLN A 232 16.12 -9.00 -13.80
C GLN A 232 15.44 -7.95 -14.67
N ILE A 233 16.13 -7.43 -15.69
CA ILE A 233 15.55 -6.50 -16.68
C ILE A 233 14.29 -7.09 -17.29
N GLU A 234 14.33 -8.32 -17.81
CA GLU A 234 13.16 -8.96 -18.43
C GLU A 234 11.96 -9.07 -17.47
N ARG A 235 12.20 -9.34 -16.18
CA ARG A 235 11.14 -9.38 -15.16
C ARG A 235 10.58 -7.99 -14.89
N GLU A 236 11.45 -6.99 -14.87
CA GLU A 236 11.13 -5.60 -14.58
C GLU A 236 10.36 -4.97 -15.75
N THR A 237 10.79 -5.20 -17.00
CA THR A 237 10.05 -4.83 -18.22
C THR A 237 8.67 -5.50 -18.26
N ALA A 238 8.59 -6.81 -17.99
CA ALA A 238 7.29 -7.50 -17.95
C ALA A 238 6.39 -6.98 -16.80
N ARG A 239 6.98 -6.52 -15.69
CA ARG A 239 6.24 -5.87 -14.61
C ARG A 239 5.74 -4.49 -15.03
N GLN A 240 6.58 -3.70 -15.68
CA GLN A 240 6.26 -2.37 -16.15
C GLN A 240 5.12 -2.39 -17.18
N GLY A 241 5.17 -3.30 -18.17
CA GLY A 241 4.06 -3.45 -19.13
C GLY A 241 2.73 -3.82 -18.48
N ARG A 242 2.74 -4.58 -17.38
CA ARG A 242 1.51 -4.89 -16.61
C ARG A 242 0.99 -3.68 -15.82
N ILE A 243 1.90 -2.84 -15.31
CA ILE A 243 1.56 -1.59 -14.62
C ILE A 243 0.90 -0.63 -15.61
N GLU A 244 1.51 -0.43 -16.77
CA GLU A 244 1.00 0.44 -17.84
C GLU A 244 -0.37 -0.03 -18.33
N TRP A 245 -0.54 -1.33 -18.52
CA TRP A 245 -1.84 -1.90 -18.91
C TRP A 245 -2.94 -1.65 -17.87
N LEU A 246 -2.64 -1.76 -16.57
CA LEU A 246 -3.60 -1.46 -15.50
C LEU A 246 -3.93 0.03 -15.44
N GLU A 247 -2.95 0.91 -15.65
CA GLU A 247 -3.18 2.35 -15.76
C GLU A 247 -4.08 2.65 -16.96
N GLU A 248 -3.81 2.11 -18.14
CA GLU A 248 -4.64 2.29 -19.32
C GLU A 248 -6.10 1.90 -19.08
N LYS A 249 -6.34 0.78 -18.39
CA LYS A 249 -7.70 0.39 -17.98
C LYS A 249 -8.34 1.38 -17.02
N ALA A 250 -7.60 1.89 -16.04
CA ALA A 250 -8.12 2.93 -15.13
C ALA A 250 -8.41 4.25 -15.87
N LEU A 251 -7.56 4.65 -16.82
CA LEU A 251 -7.78 5.83 -17.66
C LEU A 251 -9.04 5.67 -18.52
N ALA A 252 -9.26 4.49 -19.12
CA ALA A 252 -10.45 4.18 -19.89
C ALA A 252 -11.75 4.21 -19.04
N GLU A 253 -11.65 3.96 -17.73
CA GLU A 253 -12.77 4.09 -16.78
C GLU A 253 -12.95 5.50 -16.19
N GLY A 254 -12.21 6.52 -16.66
CA GLY A 254 -12.43 7.91 -16.26
C GLY A 254 -11.65 8.37 -15.02
N TRP A 255 -10.53 7.70 -14.70
CA TRP A 255 -9.69 8.00 -13.52
C TRP A 255 -8.44 8.85 -13.84
N GLN A 256 -8.46 9.63 -14.92
CA GLN A 256 -7.29 10.37 -15.42
C GLN A 256 -6.68 11.31 -14.38
N ILE A 257 -7.52 12.13 -13.73
CA ILE A 257 -7.06 13.12 -12.76
C ILE A 257 -6.41 12.45 -11.56
N GLU A 258 -7.01 11.37 -11.06
CA GLU A 258 -6.46 10.65 -9.91
C GLU A 258 -5.13 9.96 -10.25
N VAL A 259 -5.05 9.32 -11.41
CA VAL A 259 -3.82 8.66 -11.89
C VAL A 259 -2.68 9.67 -12.05
N GLU A 260 -2.93 10.81 -12.70
CA GLU A 260 -1.92 11.83 -12.93
C GLU A 260 -1.46 12.48 -11.62
N ARG A 261 -2.40 12.74 -10.70
CA ARG A 261 -2.07 13.27 -9.37
C ARG A 261 -1.16 12.32 -8.60
N PHE A 262 -1.42 11.01 -8.68
CA PHE A 262 -0.56 10.02 -8.07
C PHE A 262 0.86 10.05 -8.63
N ARG A 263 1.01 10.14 -9.97
CA ARG A 263 2.31 10.24 -10.63
C ARG A 263 3.15 11.40 -10.07
N ILE A 264 2.51 12.55 -9.87
CA ILE A 264 3.17 13.76 -9.33
C ILE A 264 3.56 13.59 -7.84
N MET A 265 2.66 13.05 -7.01
CA MET A 265 2.82 13.08 -5.54
C MET A 265 3.64 11.92 -4.96
N LYS A 266 3.52 10.72 -5.53
CA LYS A 266 4.10 9.48 -4.97
C LYS A 266 4.75 8.57 -6.02
N GLY A 267 4.97 9.08 -7.24
CA GLY A 267 5.33 8.26 -8.39
C GLY A 267 4.15 7.41 -8.90
N CYS A 268 4.41 6.44 -9.78
CA CYS A 268 3.36 5.55 -10.30
C CYS A 268 2.70 4.74 -9.16
N PHE A 269 1.46 5.06 -8.78
CA PHE A 269 0.77 4.34 -7.67
C PHE A 269 0.55 2.86 -7.99
N VAL A 270 0.29 2.53 -9.26
CA VAL A 270 0.15 1.15 -9.70
C VAL A 270 1.47 0.41 -9.50
N SER A 271 2.62 1.08 -9.60
CA SER A 271 3.92 0.49 -9.26
C SER A 271 4.02 0.14 -7.78
N THR A 272 3.58 1.02 -6.88
CA THR A 272 3.52 0.74 -5.43
C THR A 272 2.56 -0.41 -5.10
N LEU A 273 1.39 -0.46 -5.74
CA LEU A 273 0.44 -1.56 -5.60
C LEU A 273 1.02 -2.88 -6.15
N ALA A 274 1.69 -2.82 -7.31
CA ALA A 274 2.30 -3.96 -7.97
C ALA A 274 3.52 -4.52 -7.22
N CYS A 275 4.30 -3.66 -6.55
CA CYS A 275 5.43 -4.05 -5.69
C CYS A 275 4.99 -5.08 -4.65
N ASN A 276 3.80 -4.85 -4.10
CA ASN A 276 3.31 -5.54 -2.92
C ASN A 276 2.28 -6.63 -3.25
N ASN A 277 1.83 -6.75 -4.51
CA ASN A 277 0.76 -7.68 -4.88
C ASN A 277 1.23 -8.78 -5.83
N VAL A 278 1.26 -10.01 -5.31
CA VAL A 278 1.68 -11.23 -6.03
C VAL A 278 0.82 -11.52 -7.26
N LYS A 279 -0.44 -11.06 -7.30
CA LYS A 279 -1.33 -11.24 -8.47
C LYS A 279 -0.90 -10.37 -9.65
N ILE A 280 -0.31 -9.21 -9.39
CA ILE A 280 0.24 -8.31 -10.42
C ILE A 280 1.68 -8.71 -10.69
N ASN A 281 2.49 -8.93 -9.64
CA ASN A 281 3.88 -9.40 -9.74
C ASN A 281 3.95 -10.94 -9.88
N LYS A 282 3.30 -11.48 -10.91
CA LYS A 282 3.37 -12.91 -11.26
C LYS A 282 4.82 -13.28 -11.58
N LYS A 283 5.29 -14.43 -11.07
CA LYS A 283 6.59 -15.04 -11.45
C LYS A 283 6.65 -15.40 -12.94
N THR A 284 5.49 -15.65 -13.55
CA THR A 284 5.37 -15.90 -15.00
C THR A 284 5.36 -14.60 -15.78
N LYS A 285 6.13 -14.55 -16.87
CA LYS A 285 6.21 -13.44 -17.83
C LYS A 285 4.98 -13.33 -18.75
N LYS A 286 3.83 -13.88 -18.35
CA LYS A 286 2.62 -13.83 -19.17
C LYS A 286 1.95 -12.48 -18.97
N ASP A 287 1.47 -11.90 -20.08
CA ASP A 287 0.71 -10.67 -20.07
C ASP A 287 -0.63 -10.85 -19.36
N LEU A 288 -1.19 -9.73 -18.89
CA LEU A 288 -2.52 -9.69 -18.29
C LEU A 288 -3.58 -9.72 -19.38
N VAL A 289 -4.69 -10.40 -19.09
CA VAL A 289 -5.83 -10.54 -20.01
C VAL A 289 -7.06 -9.85 -19.40
N GLN A 290 -8.12 -9.67 -20.18
CA GLN A 290 -9.34 -8.99 -19.71
C GLN A 290 -9.95 -9.61 -18.43
N ASP A 291 -9.90 -10.94 -18.28
CA ASP A 291 -10.35 -11.63 -17.05
C ASP A 291 -9.47 -11.32 -15.82
N ASP A 292 -8.21 -10.94 -16.02
CA ASP A 292 -7.38 -10.42 -14.94
C ASP A 292 -7.86 -9.03 -14.48
N TRP A 293 -8.36 -8.18 -15.39
CA TRP A 293 -8.91 -6.87 -15.03
C TRP A 293 -10.05 -7.01 -14.03
N LEU A 294 -11.02 -7.88 -14.29
CA LEU A 294 -12.17 -8.06 -13.39
C LEU A 294 -11.76 -8.39 -11.94
N ARG A 295 -10.66 -9.14 -11.78
CA ARG A 295 -10.15 -9.54 -10.45
C ARG A 295 -9.27 -8.46 -9.81
N LEU A 296 -8.57 -7.66 -10.60
CA LEU A 296 -7.63 -6.64 -10.13
C LEU A 296 -8.29 -5.27 -9.99
N ARG A 297 -9.39 -5.02 -10.70
CA ARG A 297 -10.12 -3.76 -10.75
C ARG A 297 -10.44 -3.22 -9.35
N PRO A 298 -11.00 -3.98 -8.39
CA PRO A 298 -11.26 -3.43 -7.05
C PRO A 298 -9.99 -2.95 -6.34
N LEU A 299 -8.87 -3.67 -6.53
CA LEU A 299 -7.59 -3.33 -5.91
C LEU A 299 -6.97 -2.06 -6.50
N VAL A 300 -7.19 -1.80 -7.79
CA VAL A 300 -6.70 -0.59 -8.47
C VAL A 300 -7.61 0.60 -8.19
N LEU A 301 -8.93 0.38 -8.19
CA LEU A 301 -9.90 1.46 -8.07
C LEU A 301 -10.10 1.95 -6.64
N GLU A 302 -9.94 1.11 -5.61
CA GLU A 302 -10.16 1.53 -4.22
C GLU A 302 -9.21 2.69 -3.78
N PRO A 303 -7.89 2.63 -4.06
CA PRO A 303 -7.00 3.77 -3.83
C PRO A 303 -7.35 5.01 -4.67
N LEU A 304 -7.74 4.83 -5.94
CA LEU A 304 -8.14 5.93 -6.81
C LEU A 304 -9.43 6.60 -6.32
N GLN A 305 -10.40 5.82 -5.83
CA GLN A 305 -11.62 6.30 -5.21
C GLN A 305 -11.31 7.11 -3.95
N ARG A 306 -10.39 6.63 -3.11
CA ARG A 306 -9.92 7.37 -1.94
C ARG A 306 -9.29 8.71 -2.33
N GLN A 307 -8.49 8.73 -3.39
CA GLN A 307 -7.89 9.96 -3.90
C GLN A 307 -8.94 10.94 -4.45
N ARG A 308 -9.93 10.45 -5.21
CA ARG A 308 -11.05 11.27 -5.68
C ARG A 308 -11.78 11.91 -4.52
N ARG A 309 -12.05 11.12 -3.47
CA ARG A 309 -12.72 11.60 -2.27
C ARG A 309 -11.94 12.73 -1.60
N PHE A 310 -10.64 12.55 -1.44
CA PHE A 310 -9.74 13.56 -0.89
C PHE A 310 -9.75 14.86 -1.72
N LEU A 311 -9.67 14.76 -3.04
CA LEU A 311 -9.68 15.93 -3.93
C LEU A 311 -11.00 16.72 -3.86
N LEU A 312 -12.14 16.01 -3.81
CA LEU A 312 -13.45 16.64 -3.64
C LEU A 312 -13.61 17.31 -2.27
N GLY A 313 -13.05 16.70 -1.21
CA GLY A 313 -13.00 17.31 0.12
C GLY A 313 -12.19 18.61 0.14
N GLN A 314 -11.00 18.61 -0.48
CA GLN A 314 -10.19 19.82 -0.64
C GLN A 314 -10.93 20.91 -1.43
N ALA A 315 -11.62 20.53 -2.49
CA ALA A 315 -12.38 21.47 -3.30
C ALA A 315 -13.52 22.11 -2.54
N MET A 316 -14.27 21.31 -1.78
CA MET A 316 -15.36 21.81 -0.95
C MET A 316 -14.84 22.73 0.15
N HIS A 317 -13.70 22.38 0.78
CA HIS A 317 -13.06 23.23 1.77
C HIS A 317 -12.73 24.61 1.20
N GLN A 318 -12.11 24.67 0.01
CA GLN A 318 -11.81 25.94 -0.66
C GLN A 318 -13.07 26.77 -0.92
N ARG A 319 -14.17 26.14 -1.37
CA ARG A 319 -15.45 26.83 -1.55
C ARG A 319 -16.03 27.37 -0.25
N LEU A 320 -15.98 26.60 0.83
CA LEU A 320 -16.43 27.08 2.13
C LEU A 320 -15.60 28.26 2.64
N THR A 321 -14.29 28.27 2.37
CA THR A 321 -13.43 29.42 2.67
C THR A 321 -13.85 30.64 1.86
N ILE A 322 -14.10 30.50 0.56
CA ILE A 322 -14.61 31.58 -0.30
C ILE A 322 -15.96 32.09 0.21
N LEU A 323 -16.86 31.18 0.59
CA LEU A 323 -18.17 31.49 1.13
C LEU A 323 -18.04 32.29 2.43
N TYR A 324 -17.22 31.82 3.37
CA TYR A 324 -16.95 32.48 4.64
C TYR A 324 -16.37 33.89 4.44
N GLU A 325 -15.30 34.03 3.64
CA GLU A 325 -14.68 35.32 3.37
C GLU A 325 -15.66 36.32 2.75
N THR A 326 -16.42 35.85 1.76
CA THR A 326 -17.38 36.71 1.03
C THR A 326 -18.55 37.09 1.93
N TYR A 327 -19.00 36.16 2.77
CA TYR A 327 -20.07 36.40 3.73
C TYR A 327 -19.65 37.37 4.83
N TYR A 328 -18.45 37.19 5.39
CA TYR A 328 -17.87 38.10 6.37
C TYR A 328 -17.75 39.53 5.81
N ARG A 329 -17.25 39.65 4.56
CA ARG A 329 -17.21 40.95 3.86
C ARG A 329 -18.60 41.55 3.69
N PHE A 330 -19.57 40.76 3.25
CA PHE A 330 -20.97 41.20 3.15
C PHE A 330 -21.48 41.73 4.49
N GLN A 331 -21.31 41.00 5.59
CA GLN A 331 -21.73 41.44 6.93
C GLN A 331 -21.06 42.75 7.35
N SER A 332 -19.76 42.92 7.08
CA SER A 332 -19.01 44.14 7.43
C SER A 332 -19.48 45.41 6.71
N LEU A 333 -20.13 45.26 5.54
CA LEU A 333 -20.66 46.36 4.74
C LEU A 333 -22.09 46.76 5.16
N HIS A 334 -22.74 45.97 6.01
CA HIS A 334 -24.09 46.23 6.51
C HIS A 334 -24.05 46.70 7.97
N VAL A 335 -25.18 47.21 8.48
CA VAL A 335 -25.29 47.81 9.83
C VAL A 335 -24.73 46.87 10.91
N ARG A 336 -23.88 47.38 11.80
CA ARG A 336 -23.14 46.60 12.83
C ARG A 336 -24.02 45.76 13.77
N ASN A 337 -25.32 46.07 13.87
CA ASN A 337 -26.26 45.38 14.74
C ASN A 337 -27.28 44.52 13.97
N ALA A 338 -27.08 44.31 12.66
CA ALA A 338 -27.95 43.44 11.88
C ALA A 338 -27.74 41.97 12.27
N ILE A 339 -28.85 41.27 12.54
CA ILE A 339 -28.83 39.85 12.92
C ILE A 339 -28.82 39.02 11.64
N TRP A 340 -27.73 38.29 11.43
CA TRP A 340 -27.51 37.51 10.23
C TRP A 340 -27.48 36.01 10.54
N PRO A 341 -27.92 35.14 9.60
CA PRO A 341 -27.75 33.70 9.73
C PRO A 341 -26.29 33.31 9.96
N SER A 342 -26.04 32.24 10.71
CA SER A 342 -24.69 31.71 10.79
C SER A 342 -24.30 30.98 9.49
N LEU A 343 -22.99 30.75 9.28
CA LEU A 343 -22.56 29.97 8.11
C LEU A 343 -23.15 28.55 8.11
N GLY A 344 -23.31 27.94 9.30
CA GLY A 344 -24.00 26.66 9.45
C GLY A 344 -25.46 26.73 8.98
N ASP A 345 -26.20 27.77 9.36
CA ASP A 345 -27.59 27.97 8.92
C ASP A 345 -27.69 28.14 7.40
N LEU A 346 -26.74 28.85 6.78
CA LEU A 346 -26.69 29.04 5.33
C LEU A 346 -26.46 27.72 4.57
N ILE A 347 -25.74 26.78 5.19
CA ILE A 347 -25.41 25.48 4.61
C ILE A 347 -26.56 24.50 4.84
N VAL A 348 -27.08 24.37 6.07
CA VAL A 348 -28.06 23.33 6.46
C VAL A 348 -29.44 23.60 5.85
N ARG A 349 -29.92 24.84 5.98
CA ARG A 349 -31.31 25.20 5.69
C ARG A 349 -31.53 25.37 4.19
N ASP A 350 -32.68 24.91 3.70
CA ASP A 350 -33.05 25.08 2.30
C ASP A 350 -33.16 26.57 1.96
N GLY A 351 -32.33 27.01 1.01
CA GLY A 351 -32.10 28.41 0.75
C GLY A 351 -31.12 28.62 -0.39
N PRO A 352 -30.88 29.90 -0.76
CA PRO A 352 -30.12 30.23 -1.96
C PRO A 352 -28.63 29.81 -1.87
N VAL A 353 -28.04 29.77 -0.67
CA VAL A 353 -26.64 29.32 -0.49
C VAL A 353 -26.53 27.81 -0.61
N LYS A 354 -27.43 27.05 0.03
CA LYS A 354 -27.52 25.59 -0.11
C LYS A 354 -27.75 25.18 -1.57
N GLU A 355 -28.68 25.84 -2.25
CA GLU A 355 -28.94 25.61 -3.69
C GLU A 355 -27.70 25.92 -4.53
N LEU A 356 -27.00 27.02 -4.27
CA LEU A 356 -25.74 27.35 -4.95
C LEU A 356 -24.68 26.24 -4.77
N LEU A 357 -24.52 25.74 -3.54
CA LEU A 357 -23.56 24.66 -3.24
C LEU A 357 -23.93 23.34 -3.91
N GLN A 358 -25.22 23.04 -4.10
CA GLN A 358 -25.70 21.82 -4.76
C GLN A 358 -25.65 21.91 -6.28
N THR A 359 -25.96 23.09 -6.83
CA THR A 359 -26.06 23.29 -8.29
C THR A 359 -24.70 23.56 -8.93
N THR A 360 -23.72 24.08 -8.19
CA THR A 360 -22.37 24.33 -8.71
C THR A 360 -21.53 23.05 -8.60
N PRO A 361 -21.12 22.40 -9.72
CA PRO A 361 -20.32 21.18 -9.67
C PRO A 361 -18.97 21.42 -8.99
N LEU A 362 -18.51 20.50 -8.15
CA LEU A 362 -17.16 20.55 -7.58
C LEU A 362 -16.14 20.08 -8.62
N ASP A 363 -15.16 20.92 -8.96
CA ASP A 363 -14.02 20.48 -9.75
C ASP A 363 -13.01 19.78 -8.83
N ARG A 364 -12.58 18.59 -9.27
CA ARG A 364 -11.57 17.77 -8.61
C ARG A 364 -10.15 18.12 -9.05
N ASP A 365 -9.99 18.92 -10.11
CA ASP A 365 -8.70 19.47 -10.52
C ASP A 365 -8.31 20.66 -9.63
N PRO A 366 -7.30 20.51 -8.75
CA PRO A 366 -6.92 21.57 -7.82
C PRO A 366 -6.48 22.86 -8.52
N SER A 367 -6.00 22.79 -9.76
CA SER A 367 -5.56 23.98 -10.50
C SER A 367 -6.74 24.88 -10.90
N VAL A 368 -7.92 24.30 -11.11
CA VAL A 368 -9.17 25.03 -11.37
C VAL A 368 -9.74 25.51 -10.04
N THR A 369 -9.80 24.63 -9.05
CA THR A 369 -10.45 24.92 -7.76
C THR A 369 -9.75 26.02 -6.94
N ILE A 370 -8.42 26.11 -7.00
CA ILE A 370 -7.67 27.19 -6.31
C ILE A 370 -8.07 28.59 -6.81
N ARG A 371 -8.53 28.69 -8.06
CA ARG A 371 -8.89 29.94 -8.71
C ARG A 371 -10.39 30.08 -8.91
N ASP A 372 -11.24 29.47 -8.07
CA ASP A 372 -12.70 29.45 -8.22
C ASP A 372 -13.35 30.86 -8.11
N THR A 373 -13.02 31.73 -9.06
CA THR A 373 -13.41 33.13 -9.21
C THR A 373 -14.86 33.22 -9.63
N GLU A 374 -15.32 32.28 -10.45
CA GLU A 374 -16.72 32.15 -10.85
C GLU A 374 -17.60 31.83 -9.64
N PHE A 375 -17.22 30.86 -8.79
CA PHE A 375 -17.97 30.60 -7.57
C PHE A 375 -17.97 31.81 -6.64
N ARG A 376 -16.84 32.51 -6.46
CA ARG A 376 -16.78 33.74 -5.67
C ARG A 376 -17.75 34.82 -6.18
N LEU A 377 -17.84 34.98 -7.50
CA LEU A 377 -18.79 35.90 -8.12
C LEU A 377 -20.23 35.47 -7.86
N ASN A 378 -20.53 34.18 -7.99
CA ASN A 378 -21.87 33.63 -7.76
C ASN A 378 -22.29 33.74 -6.29
N VAL A 379 -21.39 33.52 -5.34
CA VAL A 379 -21.62 33.77 -3.90
C VAL A 379 -21.94 35.24 -3.67
N THR A 380 -21.17 36.16 -4.26
CA THR A 380 -21.40 37.60 -4.12
C THR A 380 -22.78 38.00 -4.66
N LYS A 381 -23.14 37.52 -5.86
CA LYS A 381 -24.47 37.74 -6.45
C LYS A 381 -25.59 37.18 -5.58
N THR A 382 -25.36 36.02 -4.97
CA THR A 382 -26.34 35.35 -4.10
C THR A 382 -26.67 36.21 -2.90
N PHE A 383 -25.68 36.81 -2.24
CA PHE A 383 -25.92 37.65 -1.06
C PHE A 383 -26.60 39.00 -1.36
N VAL A 384 -26.41 39.54 -2.56
CA VAL A 384 -27.05 40.79 -3.01
C VAL A 384 -28.48 40.55 -3.53
N ALA A 385 -28.83 39.31 -3.87
CA ALA A 385 -30.13 38.99 -4.43
C ALA A 385 -31.29 39.16 -3.42
N PRO A 386 -32.48 39.62 -3.86
CA PRO A 386 -33.65 39.78 -2.97
C PRO A 386 -34.06 38.50 -2.24
N ARG A 387 -33.85 37.34 -2.88
CA ARG A 387 -34.14 36.02 -2.32
C ARG A 387 -33.32 35.74 -1.05
N PHE A 388 -32.09 36.26 -0.95
CA PHE A 388 -31.28 36.12 0.26
C PHE A 388 -31.78 37.00 1.41
N ALA A 389 -32.25 38.21 1.12
CA ALA A 389 -32.88 39.07 2.12
C ALA A 389 -34.17 38.44 2.69
N GLN A 390 -35.02 37.88 1.81
CA GLN A 390 -36.22 37.14 2.22
C GLN A 390 -35.90 35.91 3.06
N PHE A 391 -34.89 35.14 2.65
CA PHE A 391 -34.40 33.99 3.41
C PHE A 391 -33.91 34.42 4.80
N SER A 392 -33.10 35.47 4.89
CA SER A 392 -32.56 35.97 6.16
C SER A 392 -33.64 36.47 7.10
N HIS A 393 -34.67 37.14 6.56
CA HIS A 393 -35.83 37.59 7.34
C HIS A 393 -36.65 36.41 7.89
N THR A 394 -36.94 35.43 7.03
CA THR A 394 -37.71 34.23 7.42
C THR A 394 -36.96 33.40 8.47
N TRP A 395 -35.65 33.20 8.25
CA TRP A 395 -34.78 32.53 9.19
C TRP A 395 -34.80 33.20 10.57
N ARG A 396 -34.72 34.54 10.62
CA ARG A 396 -34.75 35.29 11.87
C ARG A 396 -36.05 35.08 12.62
N LEU A 397 -37.19 35.21 11.94
CA LEU A 397 -38.51 35.00 12.55
C LEU A 397 -38.66 33.59 13.12
N ASP A 398 -38.14 32.57 12.42
CA ASP A 398 -38.19 31.20 12.90
C ASP A 398 -37.31 30.99 14.14
N LYS A 399 -36.12 31.58 14.15
CA LYS A 399 -35.19 31.50 15.29
C LYS A 399 -35.70 32.27 16.51
N GLU A 400 -36.33 33.42 16.32
CA GLU A 400 -37.02 34.16 17.37
C GLU A 400 -38.20 33.37 17.95
N LYS A 401 -38.99 32.69 17.09
CA LYS A 401 -40.04 31.77 17.56
C LYS A 401 -39.48 30.61 18.39
N GLU A 402 -38.34 30.04 17.99
CA GLU A 402 -37.66 28.99 18.77
C GLU A 402 -37.26 29.51 20.16
N LEU A 403 -36.64 30.70 20.26
CA LEU A 403 -36.30 31.32 21.56
C LEU A 403 -37.54 31.63 22.41
N TYR A 404 -38.60 32.15 21.78
CA TYR A 404 -39.85 32.45 22.47
C TYR A 404 -40.53 31.17 22.99
N GLN A 405 -40.49 30.08 22.22
CA GLN A 405 -41.01 28.79 22.66
C GLN A 405 -40.23 28.27 23.88
N MET A 406 -38.90 28.36 23.87
CA MET A 406 -38.08 28.03 25.04
C MET A 406 -38.47 28.90 26.25
N LEU A 407 -38.71 30.20 26.04
CA LEU A 407 -39.13 31.14 27.09
C LEU A 407 -40.47 30.76 27.71
N ARG A 408 -41.45 30.43 26.87
CA ARG A 408 -42.78 30.01 27.32
C ARG A 408 -42.72 28.71 28.12
N GLU A 409 -41.92 27.74 27.69
CA GLU A 409 -41.75 26.48 28.41
C GLU A 409 -41.06 26.68 29.77
N ALA A 410 -40.12 27.61 29.83
CA ALA A 410 -39.33 27.87 31.03
C ALA A 410 -40.03 28.78 32.07
N VAL A 411 -40.89 29.70 31.62
CA VAL A 411 -41.55 30.72 32.46
C VAL A 411 -43.05 30.78 32.09
N PRO A 412 -43.95 30.16 32.88
CA PRO A 412 -45.37 30.04 32.54
C PRO A 412 -46.22 31.33 32.60
N ILE A 413 -45.62 32.48 32.95
CA ILE A 413 -46.34 33.76 33.08
C ILE A 413 -46.55 34.35 31.68
N THR A 414 -47.66 35.09 31.48
CA THR A 414 -48.08 35.77 30.24
C THR A 414 -46.93 36.57 29.63
N SER A 415 -46.17 35.92 28.77
CA SER A 415 -44.98 36.45 28.13
C SER A 415 -45.38 37.00 26.76
N ASN A 416 -45.11 38.27 26.53
CA ASN A 416 -45.32 38.91 25.23
C ASN A 416 -44.29 38.38 24.22
N GLY A 417 -44.61 38.52 22.93
CA GLY A 417 -43.81 37.96 21.83
C GLY A 417 -42.32 38.32 21.88
N ASP A 418 -41.96 39.49 22.43
CA ASP A 418 -40.59 40.02 22.42
C ASP A 418 -39.86 39.92 23.77
N ASP A 419 -40.42 39.21 24.75
CA ASP A 419 -39.83 39.14 26.11
C ASP A 419 -38.45 38.44 26.15
N PHE A 420 -38.08 37.72 25.08
CA PHE A 420 -36.73 37.18 24.93
C PHE A 420 -35.67 38.25 24.66
N CYS A 421 -36.06 39.46 24.23
CA CYS A 421 -35.18 40.61 24.04
C CYS A 421 -34.81 41.31 25.35
N LEU A 422 -35.50 40.99 26.46
CA LEU A 422 -35.25 41.65 27.74
C LEU A 422 -33.87 41.31 28.29
N ALA A 423 -33.20 42.30 28.89
CA ALA A 423 -31.96 42.09 29.66
C ALA A 423 -32.16 41.11 30.84
N THR A 424 -33.41 40.83 31.21
CA THR A 424 -33.79 39.86 32.23
C THR A 424 -33.89 38.42 31.72
N THR A 425 -33.82 38.20 30.41
CA THR A 425 -33.89 36.87 29.80
C THR A 425 -32.48 36.41 29.41
N ILE A 426 -31.99 35.34 30.06
CA ILE A 426 -30.66 34.77 29.80
C ILE A 426 -30.78 33.35 29.26
N PHE A 427 -30.14 33.11 28.13
CA PHE A 427 -29.94 31.78 27.57
C PHE A 427 -28.61 31.19 28.05
N ARG A 428 -28.50 29.86 28.06
CA ARG A 428 -27.29 29.13 28.44
C ARG A 428 -26.91 28.18 27.33
N CYS A 429 -25.63 28.20 26.94
CA CYS A 429 -25.06 27.17 26.08
C CYS A 429 -24.74 25.90 26.89
N ASN A 430 -25.36 24.79 26.50
CA ASN A 430 -25.16 23.48 27.11
C ASN A 430 -24.05 22.66 26.44
N ALA A 431 -23.21 23.28 25.59
CA ALA A 431 -22.08 22.60 24.99
C ALA A 431 -21.07 22.14 26.04
N PRO A 432 -20.55 20.89 25.94
CA PRO A 432 -19.47 20.43 26.81
C PRO A 432 -18.32 21.43 26.78
N GLY A 433 -17.92 21.94 27.94
CA GLY A 433 -16.84 22.92 28.08
C GLY A 433 -17.20 24.38 27.76
N CYS A 434 -18.45 24.70 27.43
CA CYS A 434 -18.88 26.06 27.10
C CYS A 434 -19.58 26.76 28.28
N GLY A 435 -20.84 26.40 28.58
CA GLY A 435 -21.58 26.92 29.75
C GLY A 435 -21.91 28.42 29.75
N PHE A 436 -21.60 29.16 28.68
CA PHE A 436 -21.74 30.61 28.60
C PHE A 436 -23.21 31.08 28.72
N ALA A 437 -23.38 32.22 29.39
CA ALA A 437 -24.63 32.98 29.40
C ALA A 437 -24.72 33.83 28.12
N LEU A 438 -25.84 33.73 27.41
CA LEU A 438 -26.08 34.35 26.12
C LEU A 438 -27.33 35.21 26.20
N TYR A 439 -27.29 36.38 25.56
CA TYR A 439 -28.41 37.30 25.44
C TYR A 439 -28.87 37.37 23.99
N TYR A 440 -30.06 37.91 23.76
CA TYR A 440 -30.47 38.28 22.41
C TYR A 440 -29.72 39.56 21.97
N PRO A 441 -29.20 39.65 20.73
CA PRO A 441 -29.23 38.63 19.67
C PRO A 441 -28.00 37.70 19.63
N ASP A 442 -27.06 37.85 20.56
CA ASP A 442 -25.77 37.12 20.60
C ASP A 442 -25.92 35.59 20.65
N VAL A 443 -27.04 35.09 21.17
CA VAL A 443 -27.38 33.66 21.21
C VAL A 443 -27.38 33.02 19.81
N PHE A 444 -27.67 33.79 18.75
CA PHE A 444 -27.62 33.31 17.36
C PHE A 444 -26.22 33.27 16.77
N GLN A 445 -25.28 34.05 17.31
CA GLN A 445 -23.91 34.15 16.80
C GLN A 445 -22.91 33.28 17.58
N HIS A 446 -23.38 32.59 18.62
CA HIS A 446 -22.54 31.81 19.50
C HIS A 446 -21.93 30.58 18.79
N ARG A 447 -20.59 30.48 18.80
CA ARG A 447 -19.81 29.47 18.04
C ARG A 447 -20.27 28.02 18.23
N CYS A 448 -20.72 27.64 19.43
CA CYS A 448 -21.17 26.26 19.69
C CYS A 448 -22.48 25.89 19.00
N THR A 449 -23.20 26.86 18.43
CA THR A 449 -24.45 26.67 17.67
C THR A 449 -24.25 26.81 16.16
N THR A 450 -23.06 27.22 15.72
CA THR A 450 -22.79 27.62 14.32
C THR A 450 -21.68 26.80 13.67
N SER A 451 -21.11 25.82 14.38
CA SER A 451 -20.01 24.98 13.92
C SER A 451 -20.46 23.90 12.94
N TYR A 452 -19.69 23.72 11.87
CA TYR A 452 -19.77 22.59 10.94
C TYR A 452 -18.40 21.90 10.88
N ASP A 453 -18.38 20.63 10.48
CA ASP A 453 -17.14 19.86 10.31
C ASP A 453 -17.21 18.98 9.05
N PHE A 454 -16.06 18.55 8.57
CA PHE A 454 -15.98 17.57 7.50
C PHE A 454 -16.17 16.16 8.10
N ASP A 455 -16.85 15.27 7.37
CA ASP A 455 -17.00 13.88 7.82
C ASP A 455 -15.61 13.22 7.98
N SER A 456 -15.31 12.74 9.18
CA SER A 456 -14.02 12.14 9.55
C SER A 456 -13.66 10.91 8.72
N ARG A 457 -14.61 10.31 7.99
CA ARG A 457 -14.35 9.26 6.99
C ARG A 457 -13.62 9.77 5.75
N TRP A 458 -13.52 11.09 5.57
CA TRP A 458 -12.81 11.77 4.49
C TRP A 458 -11.42 12.26 4.91
N ASP A 459 -11.12 12.22 6.21
CA ASP A 459 -9.77 12.43 6.74
C ASP A 459 -8.95 11.15 6.56
N ILE A 460 -7.96 11.16 5.66
CA ILE A 460 -6.93 10.11 5.66
C ILE A 460 -5.53 10.71 5.40
N ALA A 461 -4.88 11.11 6.49
CA ALA A 461 -3.51 10.74 6.85
C ALA A 461 -3.27 11.07 8.35
N PRO A 462 -2.70 10.17 9.17
CA PRO A 462 -2.26 10.55 10.51
C PRO A 462 -1.16 11.62 10.37
N GLY A 463 -1.41 12.81 10.93
CA GLY A 463 -0.40 13.87 11.05
C GLY A 463 -0.71 15.18 10.34
N ILE A 464 -1.79 15.30 9.56
CA ILE A 464 -2.27 16.61 9.10
C ILE A 464 -3.63 16.86 9.77
N PRO A 465 -3.71 17.71 10.80
CA PRO A 465 -5.00 18.07 11.37
C PRO A 465 -5.85 18.80 10.31
N PRO A 466 -7.19 18.65 10.32
CA PRO A 466 -8.04 19.49 9.51
C PRO A 466 -7.70 20.95 9.83
N PRO A 467 -7.41 21.81 8.81
CA PRO A 467 -7.04 23.18 9.07
C PRO A 467 -8.19 23.88 9.77
N ASN A 468 -7.91 24.31 11.01
CA ASN A 468 -8.85 25.04 11.84
C ASN A 468 -9.10 26.42 11.18
N PRO A 469 -10.32 26.73 10.72
CA PRO A 469 -10.61 27.99 10.04
C PRO A 469 -10.42 29.23 10.93
N TYR A 470 -10.10 29.04 12.21
CA TYR A 470 -9.87 30.11 13.19
C TYR A 470 -8.38 30.33 13.55
N LEU A 471 -7.44 29.61 12.93
CA LEU A 471 -6.00 29.76 13.20
C LEU A 471 -5.22 29.87 11.88
N TYR A 472 -5.08 31.10 11.37
CA TYR A 472 -4.39 31.38 10.10
C TYR A 472 -2.90 31.74 10.27
N GLU A 473 -2.34 31.76 11.47
CA GLU A 473 -0.94 32.10 11.67
C GLU A 473 -0.15 30.91 12.22
N SER A 474 0.88 30.51 11.47
CA SER A 474 1.93 29.54 11.82
C SER A 474 1.61 28.04 11.69
N TYR A 475 1.71 27.49 10.48
CA TYR A 475 2.19 26.11 10.32
C TYR A 475 3.09 25.97 9.09
N VAL A 476 4.38 26.17 9.33
CA VAL A 476 5.46 25.49 8.62
C VAL A 476 5.86 24.33 9.54
N VAL A 477 6.06 23.10 9.02
CA VAL A 477 7.18 22.18 9.36
C VAL A 477 6.87 20.73 8.94
N SER A 478 7.99 20.05 8.71
CA SER A 478 8.35 18.77 8.09
C SER A 478 7.63 17.49 8.50
N TYR A 479 7.57 16.58 7.52
CA TYR A 479 7.14 15.18 7.63
C TYR A 479 8.24 14.29 8.23
N SER A 480 7.85 13.35 9.10
CA SER A 480 8.63 12.16 9.46
C SER A 480 7.76 10.91 9.29
N PRO A 481 8.24 9.81 8.67
CA PRO A 481 7.41 8.67 8.32
C PRO A 481 7.63 7.52 9.29
N GLU A 482 6.62 7.11 10.07
CA GLU A 482 6.48 5.72 10.55
C GLU A 482 5.17 5.54 11.35
N SER A 483 4.20 4.85 10.76
CA SER A 483 3.34 3.91 11.49
C SER A 483 2.56 3.04 10.50
N ASN A 484 2.78 1.73 10.63
CA ASN A 484 2.02 0.69 9.95
C ASN A 484 0.85 0.31 10.86
N ASP A 485 -0.37 0.69 10.50
CA ASP A 485 -1.55 -0.03 10.96
C ASP A 485 -2.62 -0.04 9.86
N ARG A 486 -3.17 -1.23 9.60
CA ARG A 486 -4.24 -1.49 8.62
C ARG A 486 -5.57 -1.60 9.37
N PRO A 487 -6.64 -0.93 8.94
CA PRO A 487 -7.99 -1.36 9.27
C PRO A 487 -8.50 -2.37 8.23
N ASP A 488 -9.09 -3.44 8.74
CA ASP A 488 -9.81 -4.46 8.00
C ASP A 488 -11.20 -3.92 7.62
N LEU A 489 -11.61 -3.99 6.35
CA LEU A 489 -12.94 -3.55 5.90
C LEU A 489 -13.50 -4.47 4.80
N THR A 490 -14.24 -5.48 5.25
CA THR A 490 -15.31 -6.08 4.46
C THR A 490 -16.58 -5.23 4.61
N ALA A 491 -16.83 -4.34 3.64
CA ALA A 491 -18.16 -3.86 3.29
C ALA A 491 -18.07 -3.19 1.92
N ALA A 492 -18.30 -3.99 0.88
CA ALA A 492 -18.77 -3.44 -0.38
C ALA A 492 -20.21 -3.01 -0.14
N ASP A 493 -20.46 -1.70 -0.14
CA ASP A 493 -21.68 -1.07 -0.64
C ASP A 493 -21.53 0.46 -0.60
N GLY A 494 -21.89 1.09 -1.71
CA GLY A 494 -21.76 2.54 -1.91
C GLY A 494 -20.90 2.89 -3.12
N PHE A 495 -21.33 2.47 -4.32
CA PHE A 495 -21.05 3.28 -5.50
C PHE A 495 -21.45 4.72 -5.16
N LEU A 496 -20.53 5.66 -5.43
CA LEU A 496 -20.69 7.09 -5.19
C LEU A 496 -22.14 7.49 -5.48
N ALA A 497 -22.81 8.10 -4.51
CA ALA A 497 -24.11 8.72 -4.72
C ALA A 497 -23.93 10.02 -5.51
N VAL A 498 -23.46 9.85 -6.73
CA VAL A 498 -23.78 10.73 -7.84
C VAL A 498 -25.28 10.51 -8.05
N ASN A 499 -26.09 11.55 -7.96
CA ASN A 499 -27.50 11.42 -8.33
C ASN A 499 -27.62 11.02 -9.82
N GLU A 500 -28.79 10.59 -10.27
CA GLU A 500 -29.01 10.13 -11.65
C GLU A 500 -28.64 11.18 -12.72
N SER A 501 -28.46 12.45 -12.33
CA SER A 501 -28.01 13.56 -13.17
C SER A 501 -26.49 13.81 -13.18
N GLY A 502 -25.66 12.99 -12.51
CA GLY A 502 -24.20 13.15 -12.56
C GLY A 502 -23.62 14.11 -11.52
N VAL A 503 -24.42 14.63 -10.60
CA VAL A 503 -24.03 15.67 -9.63
C VAL A 503 -23.65 15.06 -8.28
N PHE A 504 -22.53 15.51 -7.76
CA PHE A 504 -21.97 15.08 -6.48
C PHE A 504 -22.69 15.76 -5.30
N ASP A 505 -23.07 15.00 -4.28
CA ASP A 505 -23.77 15.53 -3.10
C ASP A 505 -22.79 16.11 -2.06
N CYS A 506 -22.63 17.43 -2.08
CA CYS A 506 -21.78 18.20 -1.16
C CYS A 506 -22.13 17.98 0.33
N PHE A 507 -23.38 17.64 0.64
CA PHE A 507 -23.83 17.42 2.02
C PHE A 507 -23.36 16.11 2.62
N LYS A 508 -22.99 15.12 1.79
CA LYS A 508 -22.39 13.88 2.30
C LYS A 508 -20.96 14.06 2.79
N ILE A 509 -20.29 15.15 2.39
CA ILE A 509 -18.94 15.50 2.84
C ILE A 509 -19.00 16.40 4.08
N LEU A 510 -20.05 17.23 4.21
CA LEU A 510 -20.21 18.18 5.30
C LEU A 510 -21.12 17.65 6.40
N ASN A 511 -20.56 17.37 7.56
CA ASN A 511 -21.32 17.16 8.79
C ASN A 511 -21.65 18.53 9.39
N SER A 512 -22.84 19.02 9.07
CA SER A 512 -23.39 20.23 9.68
C SER A 512 -24.47 19.86 10.70
N LYS A 513 -24.56 20.66 11.76
CA LYS A 513 -25.48 20.44 12.89
C LYS A 513 -26.52 21.56 12.89
N ASP A 514 -27.75 21.24 13.26
CA ASP A 514 -28.78 22.26 13.47
C ASP A 514 -28.40 23.19 14.64
N TRP A 515 -28.74 24.47 14.51
CA TRP A 515 -28.40 25.52 15.48
C TRP A 515 -28.64 25.14 16.96
N ASN A 516 -29.73 24.44 17.27
CA ASN A 516 -30.05 23.99 18.62
C ASN A 516 -30.04 22.47 18.85
N HIS A 517 -29.54 21.65 17.91
CA HIS A 517 -29.56 20.18 18.07
C HIS A 517 -30.93 19.62 18.53
N GLY A 518 -32.03 20.08 17.93
CA GLY A 518 -33.38 19.64 18.30
C GLY A 518 -33.85 20.08 19.69
N GLY A 519 -33.21 21.06 20.34
CA GLY A 519 -33.61 21.57 21.66
C GLY A 519 -32.53 21.50 22.73
N GLU A 520 -31.49 20.69 22.52
CA GLU A 520 -30.56 20.30 23.58
C GLU A 520 -29.40 21.28 23.79
N ARG A 521 -29.09 22.13 22.80
CA ARG A 521 -27.85 22.93 22.81
C ARG A 521 -27.97 24.24 23.60
N ILE A 522 -29.14 24.87 23.56
CA ILE A 522 -29.48 26.15 24.17
C ILE A 522 -30.68 25.93 25.07
N SER A 523 -30.60 26.43 26.30
CA SER A 523 -31.68 26.38 27.27
C SER A 523 -31.79 27.70 28.02
N ILE A 524 -32.86 27.89 28.79
CA ILE A 524 -33.02 29.09 29.60
C ILE A 524 -32.32 28.94 30.94
N CYS A 525 -31.53 29.95 31.28
CA CYS A 525 -30.90 30.05 32.59
C CYS A 525 -31.92 30.60 33.59
N HIS A 526 -32.77 29.73 34.16
CA HIS A 526 -33.83 30.14 35.09
C HIS A 526 -33.31 30.94 36.29
N ARG A 527 -32.27 30.42 36.97
CA ARG A 527 -31.67 31.12 38.14
C ARG A 527 -31.07 32.45 37.76
N GLY A 528 -30.37 32.50 36.62
CA GLY A 528 -29.78 33.73 36.12
C GLY A 528 -30.85 34.76 35.80
N SER A 529 -31.91 34.34 35.08
CA SER A 529 -33.03 35.19 34.64
C SER A 529 -33.88 35.69 35.81
N GLU A 530 -34.18 34.82 36.78
CA GLU A 530 -34.87 35.19 38.01
C GLU A 530 -34.05 36.20 38.86
N LEU A 531 -32.74 35.98 38.96
CA LEU A 531 -31.85 36.89 39.67
C LEU A 531 -31.76 38.27 38.99
N VAL A 532 -31.81 38.38 37.66
CA VAL A 532 -31.96 39.71 37.02
C VAL A 532 -33.29 40.33 37.41
N ARG A 533 -34.39 39.58 37.27
CA ARG A 533 -35.74 40.12 37.46
C ARG A 533 -35.86 40.73 38.85
N ARG A 534 -35.42 40.02 39.88
CA ARG A 534 -35.40 40.53 41.27
C ARG A 534 -34.58 41.81 41.43
N LEU A 535 -33.41 41.89 40.79
CA LEU A 535 -32.58 43.11 40.82
C LEU A 535 -33.26 44.32 40.16
N PHE A 536 -34.14 44.10 39.17
CA PHE A 536 -34.85 45.16 38.46
C PHE A 536 -36.25 45.49 39.05
N THR A 537 -36.84 44.64 39.91
CA THR A 537 -38.22 44.80 40.42
C THR A 537 -38.35 45.35 41.85
N ASN A 538 -37.32 45.98 42.42
CA ASN A 538 -37.26 46.55 43.79
C ASN A 538 -36.94 45.56 44.93
N ASP A 539 -35.66 45.22 45.13
CA ASP A 539 -35.20 44.67 46.41
C ASP A 539 -34.08 45.53 47.00
N THR A 540 -34.39 46.25 48.09
CA THR A 540 -33.40 46.93 48.96
C THR A 540 -32.72 45.97 49.94
N CYS A 541 -32.99 44.66 49.87
CA CYS A 541 -32.39 43.65 50.73
C CYS A 541 -31.89 42.46 49.92
N PHE A 542 -30.72 42.60 49.30
CA PHE A 542 -29.97 41.45 48.80
C PHE A 542 -28.75 41.22 49.71
N ASP A 543 -28.85 40.24 50.62
CA ASP A 543 -27.72 39.79 51.44
C ASP A 543 -27.04 38.59 50.74
N PRO A 544 -25.78 38.70 50.29
CA PRO A 544 -25.14 37.68 49.46
C PRO A 544 -24.74 36.38 50.19
N PHE A 545 -24.90 36.30 51.52
CA PHE A 545 -24.22 35.26 52.32
C PHE A 545 -25.09 34.10 52.81
N MET A 546 -26.40 34.08 52.55
CA MET A 546 -27.27 32.98 53.01
C MET A 546 -27.42 31.85 51.97
N THR A 547 -26.31 31.26 51.53
CA THR A 547 -26.30 29.89 51.00
C THR A 547 -24.96 29.21 51.33
N THR A 548 -24.76 28.83 52.59
CA THR A 548 -23.71 27.87 52.98
C THR A 548 -24.29 26.75 53.84
N GLY A 549 -24.51 25.61 53.18
CA GLY A 549 -24.65 24.29 53.78
C GLY A 549 -23.88 23.29 52.89
N HIS A 550 -22.63 23.03 53.27
CA HIS A 550 -21.64 22.16 52.59
C HIS A 550 -21.85 20.65 52.89
N PRO A 551 -21.04 19.67 52.39
CA PRO A 551 -19.99 19.67 51.35
C PRO A 551 -20.00 18.46 50.36
N SER A 552 -19.33 18.54 49.20
CA SER A 552 -18.22 17.61 48.82
C SER A 552 -17.68 17.76 47.37
N HIS A 553 -16.37 18.01 47.32
CA HIS A 553 -15.33 17.64 46.35
C HIS A 553 -15.20 18.24 44.93
N SER A 554 -14.14 19.07 44.83
CA SER A 554 -13.11 19.23 43.77
C SER A 554 -13.48 19.75 42.38
N SER A 555 -12.75 20.65 41.72
CA SER A 555 -11.69 21.60 42.07
C SER A 555 -11.41 22.45 40.81
N VAL A 556 -11.39 23.79 40.97
CA VAL A 556 -10.74 24.81 40.11
C VAL A 556 -11.30 25.07 38.70
N HIS A 557 -12.29 25.96 38.62
CA HIS A 557 -12.06 27.34 38.12
C HIS A 557 -13.20 28.25 38.62
N SER A 558 -12.78 29.23 39.42
CA SER A 558 -13.57 30.26 40.06
C SER A 558 -13.79 31.45 39.13
N ASP A 559 -14.98 31.58 38.53
CA ASP A 559 -15.47 32.80 37.87
C ASP A 559 -16.84 33.26 38.40
N LEU A 560 -17.27 32.71 39.53
CA LEU A 560 -18.56 32.98 40.17
C LEU A 560 -18.62 34.28 40.99
N CYS A 561 -17.65 35.20 40.84
CA CYS A 561 -17.61 36.46 41.60
C CYS A 561 -17.67 37.75 40.74
N LEU A 562 -17.72 37.66 39.40
CA LEU A 562 -17.66 38.85 38.51
C LEU A 562 -18.98 39.25 37.83
N CYS A 563 -19.91 38.32 37.59
CA CYS A 563 -21.26 38.70 37.11
C CYS A 563 -22.12 39.38 38.19
N GLY A 564 -21.82 39.13 39.48
CA GLY A 564 -22.43 39.86 40.61
C GLY A 564 -22.13 41.36 40.62
N LEU A 565 -21.10 41.80 39.89
CA LEU A 565 -20.70 43.20 39.76
C LEU A 565 -21.34 43.94 38.58
N LEU A 566 -21.73 43.27 37.48
CA LEU A 566 -22.21 43.95 36.26
C LEU A 566 -23.70 44.31 36.27
N ARG A 567 -24.50 43.71 37.16
CA ARG A 567 -25.93 44.06 37.30
C ARG A 567 -26.22 45.13 38.33
N CYS A 568 -25.41 45.25 39.39
CA CYS A 568 -25.39 46.45 40.21
C CYS A 568 -25.06 47.71 39.38
N ILE A 569 -24.43 47.55 38.20
CA ILE A 569 -24.04 48.63 37.27
C ILE A 569 -25.18 49.05 36.32
N LEU A 570 -25.98 48.13 35.76
CA LEU A 570 -27.14 48.54 34.95
C LEU A 570 -28.30 49.10 35.79
N ALA A 571 -28.34 48.78 37.09
CA ALA A 571 -29.22 49.42 38.07
C ALA A 571 -28.95 50.93 38.27
N LYS A 572 -27.93 51.54 37.62
CA LYS A 572 -27.60 52.97 37.75
C LYS A 572 -27.58 53.79 36.46
N ILE A 573 -27.75 53.21 35.26
CA ILE A 573 -27.48 53.94 33.99
C ILE A 573 -28.71 54.51 33.26
N PHE A 574 -29.93 53.95 33.40
CA PHE A 574 -31.10 54.46 32.66
C PHE A 574 -32.28 55.01 33.49
N CYS A 575 -32.13 55.13 34.82
CA CYS A 575 -33.06 55.91 35.64
C CYS A 575 -32.49 57.32 35.89
N ILE A 576 -32.91 58.30 35.09
CA ILE A 576 -33.46 59.64 35.44
C ILE A 576 -33.88 60.34 34.12
N PRO A 577 -35.03 61.05 34.05
CA PRO A 577 -35.61 61.56 32.80
C PRO A 577 -34.87 62.80 32.27
N MET A 578 -34.83 62.97 30.93
CA MET A 578 -34.65 64.30 30.34
C MET A 578 -35.87 65.15 30.68
N GLY A 579 -35.64 66.24 31.41
CA GLY A 579 -36.51 67.42 31.45
C GLY A 579 -36.04 68.44 30.42
#